data_AF-A0A9P5N185-F1
#
_entry.id   AF-A0A9P5N185-F1
#
_cell.length_a   1.000
_cell.length_b   1.000
_cell.length_c   1.000
_cell.angle_alpha   90.00
_cell.angle_beta   90.00
_cell.angle_gamma   90.00
#
_symmetry.space_group_name_H-M   'P 1'
#
loop_
_entity.id
_entity.type
_entity.pdbx_description
1 polymer ?
#
loop_
_entity_poly.entity_id
_entity_poly.type
_entity_poly.pdbx_seq_one_letter_code
_entity_poly.pdbx_strand_id
1 'polypeptide(L)'
;MEREGNTQREKRFKVCIPPLPNHRVLIFGKQHQSYQATLKQVHLPSSLTQSEFDHDIGNDESHFFEAIGHWRQLNLSPAFVQFATDVESISASMPLLVHHWSDITQFWIRAIDSANDEALVALLE
;
A
#
# COMPACT_ATOMS: atom_id res chain seq x y z
N MET A 1 -57.63 -27.75 0.59
CA MET A 1 -56.37 -27.51 1.33
C MET A 1 -55.26 -27.99 0.43
N GLU A 2 -54.84 -27.13 -0.50
CA GLU A 2 -53.67 -26.22 -0.40
C GLU A 2 -52.36 -26.95 -0.74
N ARG A 3 -51.87 -26.75 -1.98
CA ARG A 3 -50.72 -25.91 -2.43
C ARG A 3 -49.41 -26.71 -2.45
N GLU A 4 -48.99 -27.20 -3.61
CA GLU A 4 -48.10 -26.56 -4.62
C GLU A 4 -46.60 -26.74 -4.35
N GLY A 5 -45.87 -27.24 -5.35
CA GLY A 5 -44.41 -27.40 -5.36
C GLY A 5 -43.97 -28.20 -6.59
N ASN A 6 -43.94 -27.56 -7.75
CA ASN A 6 -42.70 -27.06 -8.39
C ASN A 6 -41.87 -28.17 -9.06
N THR A 7 -41.89 -28.23 -10.39
CA THR A 7 -40.72 -28.55 -11.26
C THR A 7 -41.16 -28.47 -12.72
N GLN A 8 -40.90 -27.34 -13.38
CA GLN A 8 -40.90 -27.24 -14.85
C GLN A 8 -39.69 -26.40 -15.28
N ARG A 9 -38.69 -27.13 -15.80
CA ARG A 9 -37.83 -26.90 -16.97
C ARG A 9 -37.26 -25.50 -17.29
N GLU A 10 -36.13 -25.59 -17.99
CA GLU A 10 -35.68 -24.66 -19.05
C GLU A 10 -34.85 -23.44 -18.55
N LYS A 11 -33.70 -23.02 -19.10
CA LYS A 11 -33.09 -23.12 -20.44
C LYS A 11 -31.56 -23.05 -20.32
N ARG A 12 -30.83 -23.88 -21.08
CA ARG A 12 -29.41 -23.62 -21.40
C ARG A 12 -29.38 -22.40 -22.31
N PHE A 13 -29.01 -21.24 -21.76
CA PHE A 13 -28.61 -20.10 -22.59
C PHE A 13 -27.17 -20.31 -23.06
N LYS A 14 -27.01 -20.85 -24.28
CA LYS A 14 -25.80 -20.64 -25.08
C LYS A 14 -25.83 -19.17 -25.51
N VAL A 15 -25.05 -18.32 -24.84
CA VAL A 15 -24.83 -16.95 -25.30
C VAL A 15 -23.80 -17.00 -26.42
N CYS A 16 -24.27 -16.98 -27.66
CA CYS A 16 -23.45 -16.66 -28.82
C CYS A 16 -23.23 -15.13 -28.81
N ILE A 17 -22.03 -14.68 -28.45
CA ILE A 17 -21.65 -13.27 -28.56
C ILE A 17 -21.05 -13.04 -29.97
N PRO A 18 -21.63 -12.18 -30.81
CA PRO A 18 -21.03 -11.81 -32.10
C PRO A 18 -19.78 -10.93 -31.90
N PRO A 19 -18.77 -10.99 -32.79
CA PRO A 19 -17.59 -10.15 -32.66
C PRO A 19 -17.94 -8.73 -33.14
N LEU A 20 -17.75 -7.73 -32.28
CA LEU A 20 -17.80 -6.32 -32.67
C LEU A 20 -16.51 -5.60 -32.24
N PRO A 21 -16.13 -4.52 -32.97
CA PRO A 21 -14.75 -4.16 -33.23
C PRO A 21 -14.21 -3.15 -32.21
N ASN A 22 -12.90 -3.23 -31.98
CA ASN A 22 -12.01 -2.16 -31.54
C ASN A 22 -12.61 -1.05 -30.64
N HIS A 23 -13.03 -1.40 -29.42
CA HIS A 23 -12.84 -0.52 -28.26
C HIS A 23 -12.64 -1.40 -27.03
N ARG A 24 -11.41 -1.37 -26.48
CA ARG A 24 -11.05 -2.09 -25.26
C ARG A 24 -11.79 -1.48 -24.06
N VAL A 25 -12.96 -2.01 -23.75
CA VAL A 25 -13.60 -1.80 -22.44
C VAL A 25 -12.97 -2.81 -21.49
N LEU A 26 -12.01 -2.37 -20.67
CA LEU A 26 -11.51 -3.17 -19.55
C LEU A 26 -12.57 -3.16 -18.45
N ILE A 27 -13.45 -4.15 -18.48
CA ILE A 27 -14.30 -4.47 -17.33
C ILE A 27 -13.35 -5.03 -16.25
N PHE A 28 -12.99 -4.21 -15.26
CA PHE A 28 -12.24 -4.63 -14.07
C PHE A 28 -13.11 -5.55 -13.21
N GLY A 29 -13.21 -6.82 -13.60
CA GLY A 29 -13.78 -7.87 -12.76
C GLY A 29 -12.79 -8.24 -11.66
N LYS A 30 -13.10 -7.91 -10.40
CA LYS A 30 -12.30 -8.37 -9.26
C LYS A 30 -12.38 -9.89 -9.18
N GLN A 31 -11.29 -10.58 -9.53
CA GLN A 31 -11.14 -11.99 -9.22
C GLN A 31 -10.85 -12.12 -7.73
N HIS A 32 -11.72 -12.83 -7.00
CA HIS A 32 -11.49 -13.14 -5.59
C HIS A 32 -10.39 -14.19 -5.49
N GLN A 33 -9.21 -13.79 -5.03
CA GLN A 33 -8.12 -14.72 -4.71
C GLN A 33 -8.19 -15.06 -3.22
N SER A 34 -8.10 -16.34 -2.89
CA SER A 34 -7.99 -16.75 -1.48
C SER A 34 -6.63 -16.30 -0.94
N TYR A 35 -6.59 -15.92 0.34
CA TYR A 35 -5.36 -15.49 1.01
C TYR A 35 -4.19 -16.48 0.80
N GLN A 36 -4.49 -17.79 0.86
CA GLN A 36 -3.53 -18.86 0.60
C GLN A 36 -3.01 -18.92 -0.85
N ALA A 37 -3.81 -18.48 -1.83
CA ALA A 37 -3.36 -18.36 -3.21
C ALA A 37 -2.48 -17.12 -3.42
N THR A 38 -2.77 -16.02 -2.73
CA THR A 38 -1.95 -14.80 -2.76
C THR A 38 -0.55 -15.06 -2.20
N LEU A 39 -0.44 -15.70 -1.03
CA LEU A 39 0.85 -16.00 -0.39
C LEU A 39 1.81 -16.82 -1.28
N LYS A 40 1.27 -17.70 -2.12
CA LYS A 40 2.07 -18.50 -3.07
C LYS A 40 2.59 -17.67 -4.25
N GLN A 41 1.99 -16.52 -4.53
CA GLN A 41 2.39 -15.61 -5.60
C GLN A 41 3.36 -14.52 -5.12
N VAL A 42 3.34 -14.17 -3.83
CA VAL A 42 4.27 -13.19 -3.24
C VAL A 42 5.64 -13.86 -3.06
N HIS A 43 6.39 -13.97 -4.16
CA HIS A 43 7.85 -13.97 -4.07
C HIS A 43 8.28 -12.59 -3.60
N LEU A 44 9.41 -12.47 -2.89
CA LEU A 44 9.97 -11.15 -2.59
C LEU A 44 10.11 -10.41 -3.93
N PRO A 45 9.34 -9.33 -4.18
CA PRO A 45 9.60 -8.50 -5.34
C PRO A 45 11.07 -8.08 -5.22
N SER A 46 11.83 -8.29 -6.30
CA SER A 46 13.27 -8.08 -6.34
C SER A 46 13.61 -6.76 -5.64
N SER A 47 14.46 -6.85 -4.62
CA SER A 47 14.75 -5.90 -3.51
C SER A 47 15.08 -4.44 -3.87
N LEU A 48 14.79 -3.96 -5.07
CA LEU A 48 15.36 -2.74 -5.60
C LEU A 48 14.54 -2.22 -6.79
N THR A 49 13.33 -1.72 -6.55
CA THR A 49 12.81 -0.60 -7.35
C THR A 49 13.62 0.64 -7.00
N GLN A 50 14.88 0.66 -7.46
CA GLN A 50 15.89 1.70 -7.22
C GLN A 50 15.47 3.11 -7.69
N SER A 51 14.31 3.25 -8.34
CA SER A 51 13.90 4.51 -8.98
C SER A 51 13.34 5.54 -7.99
N GLU A 52 12.97 5.16 -6.76
CA GLU A 52 12.51 6.14 -5.76
C GLU A 52 13.66 6.92 -5.12
N PHE A 53 14.87 6.34 -5.09
CA PHE A 53 16.08 7.01 -4.61
C PHE A 53 16.82 7.79 -5.72
N ASP A 54 16.29 7.82 -6.94
CA ASP A 54 16.91 8.45 -8.11
C ASP A 54 16.58 9.95 -8.23
N HIS A 55 15.90 10.53 -7.22
CA HIS A 55 15.72 11.97 -7.13
C HIS A 55 17.00 12.61 -6.59
N ASP A 56 17.58 13.49 -7.41
CA ASP A 56 18.69 14.39 -7.05
C ASP A 56 18.23 15.35 -5.95
N ILE A 57 18.37 14.94 -4.69
CA ILE A 57 18.18 15.83 -3.54
C ILE A 57 19.40 16.74 -3.37
N GLY A 58 19.18 17.94 -2.83
CA GLY A 58 20.27 18.86 -2.53
C GLY A 58 21.28 18.23 -1.58
N ASN A 59 22.56 18.61 -1.70
CA ASN A 59 23.68 18.00 -0.95
C ASN A 59 23.52 18.03 0.59
N ASP A 60 22.63 18.87 1.11
CA ASP A 60 22.37 19.03 2.54
C ASP A 60 20.98 18.48 2.98
N GLU A 61 20.18 18.03 2.02
CA GLU A 61 18.84 17.48 2.22
C GLU A 61 18.88 15.99 2.53
N SER A 62 17.85 15.49 3.21
CA SER A 62 17.76 14.12 3.70
C SER A 62 16.67 13.36 2.97
N HIS A 63 17.01 12.24 2.31
CA HIS A 63 16.03 11.33 1.71
C HIS A 63 14.97 10.88 2.71
N PHE A 64 15.36 10.73 3.98
CA PHE A 64 14.44 10.34 5.04
C PHE A 64 13.39 11.43 5.32
N PHE A 65 13.78 12.71 5.26
CA PHE A 65 12.83 13.82 5.42
C PHE A 65 11.83 13.88 4.26
N GLU A 66 12.30 13.70 3.03
CA GLU A 66 11.45 13.62 1.85
C GLU A 66 10.49 12.43 1.91
N ALA A 67 10.99 11.25 2.28
CA ALA A 67 10.19 10.04 2.43
C ALA A 67 9.07 10.21 3.48
N ILE A 68 9.36 10.82 4.64
CA ILE A 68 8.34 11.17 5.63
C ILE A 68 7.29 12.11 5.02
N GLY A 69 7.72 13.12 4.27
CA GLY A 69 6.81 14.04 3.57
C GLY A 69 5.90 13.33 2.58
N HIS A 70 6.46 12.42 1.78
CA HIS A 70 5.71 11.59 0.83
C HIS A 70 4.68 10.71 1.55
N TRP A 71 5.11 9.99 2.57
CA TRP A 71 4.23 9.10 3.32
C TRP A 71 3.15 9.83 4.11
N ARG A 72 3.35 11.08 4.54
CA ARG A 72 2.27 11.91 5.14
C ARG A 72 1.13 12.20 4.18
N GLN A 73 1.38 12.21 2.87
CA GLN A 73 0.35 12.42 1.86
C GLN A 73 -0.44 11.13 1.59
N LEU A 74 0.19 9.97 1.76
CA LEU A 74 -0.41 8.66 1.50
C LEU A 74 -1.02 8.00 2.74
N ASN A 75 -0.43 8.22 3.91
CA ASN A 75 -0.76 7.56 5.16
C ASN A 75 -1.18 8.57 6.23
N LEU A 76 -2.44 8.49 6.62
CA LEU A 76 -3.06 9.36 7.63
C LEU A 76 -3.30 8.65 8.96
N SER A 77 -2.65 7.50 9.18
CA SER A 77 -2.75 6.78 10.44
C SER A 77 -2.25 7.65 11.61
N PRO A 78 -2.96 7.72 12.75
CA PRO A 78 -2.56 8.54 13.89
C PRO A 78 -1.15 8.23 14.41
N ALA A 79 -0.74 6.96 14.43
CA ALA A 79 0.58 6.55 14.89
C ALA A 79 1.70 7.08 13.97
N PHE A 80 1.47 7.00 12.66
CA PHE A 80 2.42 7.50 11.66
C PHE A 80 2.47 9.04 11.66
N VAL A 81 1.33 9.72 11.74
CA VAL A 81 1.28 11.19 11.77
C VAL A 81 1.98 11.75 13.01
N GLN A 82 1.80 11.10 14.17
CA GLN A 82 2.49 11.50 15.40
C GLN A 82 4.01 11.33 15.27
N PHE A 83 4.45 10.15 14.81
CA PHE A 83 5.86 9.88 14.53
C PHE A 83 6.47 10.91 13.56
N ALA A 84 5.79 11.17 12.45
CA ALA A 84 6.25 12.12 11.45
C ALA A 84 6.39 13.54 12.03
N THR A 85 5.45 13.97 12.88
CA THR A 85 5.49 15.28 13.54
C THR A 85 6.67 15.38 14.51
N ASP A 86 6.93 14.32 15.28
CA ASP A 86 8.02 14.29 16.27
C ASP A 86 9.40 14.31 15.59
N VAL A 87 9.51 13.65 14.43
CA VAL A 87 10.77 13.47 13.71
C VAL A 87 11.05 14.56 12.67
N GLU A 88 10.04 15.31 12.21
CA GLU A 88 10.16 16.37 11.18
C GLU A 88 11.27 17.38 11.51
N SER A 89 11.30 17.88 12.74
CA SER A 89 12.25 18.92 13.16
C SER A 89 13.69 18.44 13.30
N ILE A 90 13.90 17.17 13.68
CA ILE A 90 15.22 16.59 13.94
C ILE A 90 15.82 15.88 12.72
N SER A 91 15.03 15.71 11.66
CA SER A 91 15.44 15.07 10.41
C SER A 91 15.55 16.02 9.21
N ALA A 92 15.30 17.31 9.42
CA ALA A 92 15.24 18.32 8.37
C ALA A 92 16.51 18.45 7.49
N SER A 93 17.67 18.00 7.98
CA SER A 93 18.91 17.96 7.21
C SER A 93 19.73 16.72 7.54
N MET A 94 20.62 16.32 6.63
CA MET A 94 21.48 15.15 6.83
C MET A 94 22.36 15.23 8.10
N PRO A 95 23.01 16.36 8.44
CA PRO A 95 23.76 16.46 9.69
C PRO A 95 22.88 16.30 10.94
N LEU A 96 21.65 16.82 10.93
CA LEU A 96 20.71 16.68 12.05
C LEU A 96 20.24 15.24 12.19
N LEU A 97 19.94 14.57 11.07
CA LEU A 97 19.57 13.17 11.03
C LEU A 97 20.63 12.29 11.69
N VAL A 98 21.90 12.46 11.30
CA VAL A 98 23.02 11.70 11.84
C VAL A 98 23.30 12.05 13.30
N HIS A 99 23.08 13.30 13.73
CA HIS A 99 23.23 13.69 15.12
C HIS A 99 22.16 13.06 16.03
N HIS A 100 20.91 13.01 15.56
CA HIS A 100 19.74 12.57 16.33
C HIS A 100 19.28 11.14 16.01
N TRP A 101 20.10 10.33 15.31
CA TRP A 101 19.71 9.00 14.85
C TRP A 101 19.13 8.12 15.97
N SER A 102 19.72 8.18 17.17
CA SER A 102 19.26 7.41 18.33
C SER A 102 17.85 7.81 18.76
N ASP A 103 17.55 9.11 18.79
CA ASP A 103 16.23 9.62 19.16
C ASP A 103 15.19 9.19 18.11
N ILE A 104 15.54 9.32 16.83
CA ILE A 104 14.69 8.91 15.69
C ILE A 104 14.36 7.42 15.77
N THR A 105 15.36 6.55 16.01
CA THR A 105 15.10 5.11 16.17
C THR A 105 14.20 4.80 17.37
N GLN A 106 14.31 5.57 18.46
CA GLN A 106 13.45 5.38 19.62
C GLN A 106 12.01 5.78 19.32
N PHE A 107 11.79 6.90 18.61
CA PHE A 107 10.46 7.29 18.15
C PHE A 107 9.89 6.26 17.17
N TRP A 108 10.71 5.71 16.29
CA TRP A 108 10.31 4.70 15.32
C TRP A 108 9.85 3.40 15.99
N ILE A 109 10.60 2.90 16.98
CA ILE A 109 10.20 1.71 17.75
C ILE A 109 8.86 1.94 18.46
N ARG A 110 8.66 3.09 19.10
CA ARG A 110 7.39 3.43 19.76
C ARG A 110 6.23 3.54 18.75
N ALA A 111 6.51 4.05 17.56
CA ALA A 111 5.52 4.15 16.49
C ALA A 111 5.11 2.76 16.00
N ILE A 112 6.06 1.83 15.84
CA ILE A 112 5.79 0.42 15.47
C ILE A 112 4.95 -0.27 16.55
N ASP A 113 5.29 -0.10 17.83
CA ASP A 113 4.54 -0.72 18.94
C ASP A 113 3.07 -0.26 19.01
N SER A 114 2.77 0.93 18.50
CA SER A 114 1.42 1.51 18.48
C SER A 114 0.76 1.53 17.10
N ALA A 115 1.43 0.97 16.08
CA ALA A 115 0.98 1.04 14.70
C ALA A 115 -0.12 0.01 14.41
N ASN A 116 -1.12 0.46 13.65
CA ASN A 116 -2.06 -0.41 12.97
C ASN A 116 -1.46 -0.93 11.65
N ASP A 117 -2.07 -1.96 11.06
CA ASP A 117 -1.63 -2.55 9.78
C ASP A 117 -1.37 -1.51 8.69
N GLU A 118 -2.19 -0.45 8.61
CA GLU A 118 -1.98 0.64 7.65
C GLU A 118 -0.74 1.48 7.96
N ALA A 119 -0.43 1.77 9.23
CA ALA A 119 0.78 2.51 9.60
C ALA A 119 2.05 1.72 9.36
N LEU A 120 2.01 0.40 9.56
CA LEU A 120 3.19 -0.47 9.38
C LEU A 120 3.74 -0.42 7.96
N VAL A 121 2.89 -0.24 6.95
CA VAL A 121 3.34 -0.09 5.55
C VAL A 121 4.26 1.11 5.39
N ALA A 122 3.90 2.27 5.95
CA ALA A 122 4.71 3.48 5.83
C ALA A 122 5.92 3.51 6.78
N LEU A 123 5.88 2.75 7.89
CA LEU A 123 6.98 2.70 8.85
C LEU A 123 8.10 1.72 8.45
N LEU A 124 7.81 0.77 7.54
CA LEU A 124 8.75 -0.27 7.13
C LEU A 124 9.39 -0.01 5.76
N GLU A 125 8.94 1.03 5.06
CA GLU A 125 9.53 1.53 3.81
C GLU A 125 10.58 2.62 4.10
#